data_AF-A0A430BIX8-F1
#
_entry.id   AF-A0A430BIX8-F1
#
_cell.length_a   1.000
_cell.length_b   1.000
_cell.length_c   1.000
_cell.angle_alpha   90.00
_cell.angle_beta   90.00
_cell.angle_gamma   90.00
#
_symmetry.space_group_name_H-M   'P 1'
#
loop_
_entity.id
_entity.type
_entity.pdbx_description
1 polymer ?
#
loop_
_entity_poly.entity_id
_entity_poly.type
_entity_poly.pdbx_seq_one_letter_code
_entity_poly.pdbx_strand_id
1 'polypeptide(L)' 'MSEDTRKVARGPLGDARPDHEAEDDRPVGKPSEKVEDRPDVGTVKPEDYPAGDRDSARPD' A
#
# COMPACT_ATOMS: atom_id res chain seq x y z
N MET A 1 27.45 -3.38 13.20
CA MET A 1 27.12 -4.66 12.56
C MET A 1 25.69 -4.51 12.07
N SER A 2 25.47 -4.32 10.76
CA SER A 2 24.11 -4.25 10.23
C SER A 2 23.51 -5.64 10.29
N GLU A 3 22.49 -5.84 11.12
CA GLU A 3 21.67 -7.05 11.06
C GLU A 3 20.93 -7.01 9.72
N ASP A 4 21.30 -7.93 8.82
CA ASP A 4 20.55 -8.18 7.60
C ASP A 4 19.18 -8.73 8.03
N THR A 5 18.14 -7.90 7.93
CA THR A 5 16.80 -8.18 8.42
C THR A 5 16.05 -9.20 7.55
N ARG A 6 16.66 -9.74 6.50
CA ARG A 6 16.06 -10.80 5.68
C ARG A 6 16.33 -12.15 6.33
N LYS A 7 15.36 -12.65 7.09
CA LYS A 7 15.34 -14.05 7.50
C LYS A 7 15.32 -14.92 6.24
N VAL A 8 16.34 -15.77 6.08
CA VAL A 8 16.36 -16.82 5.05
C VAL A 8 15.58 -18.01 5.61
N ALA A 9 14.65 -18.59 4.85
CA ALA A 9 13.93 -19.77 5.30
C ALA A 9 14.92 -20.90 5.61
N ARG A 10 14.60 -21.77 6.57
CA ARG A 10 15.44 -22.93 6.90
C ARG A 10 14.69 -24.23 6.68
N GLY A 11 15.41 -25.24 6.21
CA GLY A 11 14.91 -26.60 6.08
C GLY A 11 14.79 -27.32 7.44
N PRO A 12 14.21 -28.52 7.47
CA PRO A 12 13.98 -29.28 8.69
C PRO A 12 15.29 -29.70 9.39
N LEU A 13 16.41 -29.73 8.66
CA LEU A 13 17.75 -30.00 9.21
C LEU A 13 18.52 -28.71 9.55
N GLY A 14 17.90 -27.54 9.39
CA GLY A 14 18.50 -26.24 9.67
C GLY A 14 19.35 -25.66 8.53
N ASP A 15 19.34 -26.29 7.37
CA ASP A 15 19.97 -25.81 6.14
C ASP A 15 19.30 -24.51 5.64
N ALA A 16 20.08 -23.58 5.10
CA ALA A 16 19.56 -22.35 4.53
C ALA A 16 18.85 -22.64 3.19
N ARG A 17 17.60 -22.17 3.07
CA ARG A 17 16.74 -22.31 1.91
C ARG A 17 16.42 -20.94 1.31
N PRO A 18 17.34 -20.37 0.51
CA PRO A 18 17.14 -19.06 -0.12
C PRO A 18 16.09 -19.10 -1.24
N ASP A 19 15.70 -20.29 -1.69
CA ASP A 19 14.58 -20.53 -2.60
C ASP A 19 13.20 -20.32 -1.94
N HIS A 20 13.16 -20.22 -0.61
CA HIS A 20 11.93 -20.01 0.16
C HIS A 20 12.03 -18.72 0.97
N GLU A 21 10.95 -17.94 0.94
CA GLU A 21 10.82 -16.76 1.79
C GLU A 21 10.55 -17.22 3.23
N ALA A 22 11.27 -16.65 4.19
CA ALA A 22 10.97 -16.93 5.59
C ALA A 22 9.65 -16.29 5.97
N GLU A 23 8.94 -16.90 6.92
CA GLU A 23 7.78 -16.25 7.50
C GLU A 23 8.19 -14.92 8.13
N ASP A 24 7.52 -13.86 7.67
CA ASP A 24 7.67 -12.52 8.21
C ASP A 24 6.86 -12.42 9.50
N ASP A 25 7.56 -12.35 10.63
CA ASP A 25 6.97 -12.21 11.96
C ASP A 25 6.66 -10.75 12.32
N ARG A 26 6.89 -9.81 11.39
CA ARG A 26 6.51 -8.42 11.61
C ARG A 26 4.99 -8.30 11.72
N PRO A 27 4.49 -7.44 12.62
CA PRO A 27 3.06 -7.20 12.71
C PRO A 27 2.53 -6.69 11.38
N VAL A 28 1.45 -7.29 10.89
CA VAL A 28 0.72 -6.80 9.74
C VAL A 28 0.25 -5.38 10.05
N GLY A 29 0.48 -4.45 9.12
CA GLY A 29 0.08 -3.06 9.27
C GLY A 29 -1.43 -2.90 9.48
N LYS A 30 -1.85 -1.72 9.94
CA LYS A 30 -3.28 -1.39 10.00
C LYS A 30 -3.88 -1.41 8.58
N PRO A 31 -5.15 -1.83 8.44
CA PRO A 31 -5.83 -1.71 7.16
C PRO A 31 -5.92 -0.23 6.75
N SER A 32 -5.90 0.02 5.44
CA SER A 32 -6.16 1.35 4.91
C SER A 32 -7.54 1.84 5.33
N GLU A 33 -7.65 3.13 5.61
CA GLU A 33 -8.92 3.78 5.90
C GLU A 33 -9.85 3.73 4.68
N LYS A 34 -11.17 3.63 4.92
CA LYS A 34 -12.15 3.66 3.83
C LYS A 34 -12.17 5.04 3.21
N VAL A 35 -12.49 5.10 1.92
CA VAL A 35 -12.51 6.36 1.17
C VAL A 35 -13.51 7.35 1.77
N GLU A 36 -14.65 6.84 2.24
CA GLU A 36 -15.75 7.61 2.82
C GLU A 36 -15.44 8.18 4.21
N ASP A 37 -14.48 7.60 4.92
CA ASP A 37 -14.10 8.01 6.27
C ASP A 37 -13.04 9.14 6.27
N ARG A 38 -12.47 9.44 5.09
CA ARG A 38 -11.39 10.42 4.94
C ARG A 38 -11.95 11.85 4.96
N PRO A 39 -11.34 12.77 5.75
CA PRO A 39 -11.90 14.10 6.02
C PRO A 39 -12.08 14.98 4.79
N ASP A 40 -11.19 14.87 3.80
CA ASP A 40 -11.18 15.75 2.62
C ASP A 40 -11.83 15.14 1.37
N VAL A 41 -12.29 13.88 1.45
CA VAL A 41 -12.86 13.21 0.28
C VAL A 41 -14.26 13.75 -0.02
N GLY A 42 -14.48 14.16 -1.28
CA GLY A 42 -15.78 14.66 -1.74
C GLY A 42 -16.15 16.05 -1.21
N THR A 43 -15.20 16.75 -0.58
CA THR A 43 -15.37 18.15 -0.13
C THR A 43 -15.63 19.12 -1.28
N VAL A 44 -15.12 18.81 -2.47
CA VAL A 44 -15.37 19.54 -3.71
C VAL A 44 -16.07 18.64 -4.71
N LYS A 45 -17.01 19.24 -5.45
CA LYS A 45 -17.74 18.60 -6.53
C LYS A 45 -17.29 19.17 -7.87
N PRO A 46 -17.45 18.42 -8.97
CA PRO A 46 -17.16 18.94 -10.31
C PRO A 46 -17.90 20.27 -10.59
N GLU A 47 -19.12 20.44 -10.07
CA GLU A 47 -19.93 21.64 -10.26
C GLU A 47 -19.32 22.91 -9.65
N ASP A 48 -18.44 22.77 -8.65
CA ASP A 48 -17.77 23.89 -7.98
C ASP A 48 -16.71 24.55 -8.88
N TYR A 49 -16.29 23.87 -9.95
CA TYR A 49 -15.32 24.40 -10.93
C TYR A 49 -16.03 25.08 -12.13
N PRO A 50 -15.38 26.07 -12.77
CA PRO A 50 -15.87 26.65 -14.02
C PRO A 50 -16.13 25.60 -15.11
N ALA A 51 -17.13 25.83 -15.97
CA ALA A 51 -17.51 24.87 -17.02
C ALA A 51 -16.35 24.59 -18.00
N GLY A 52 -15.57 25.60 -18.37
CA GLY A 52 -14.41 25.42 -19.25
C GLY A 52 -13.35 24.48 -18.66
N ASP A 53 -13.10 24.58 -17.35
CA ASP A 53 -12.15 23.71 -16.66
C ASP A 53 -12.69 22.27 -16.59
N ARG A 54 -14.00 22.11 -16.32
CA ARG A 54 -14.67 20.80 -16.33
C ARG A 54 -14.60 20.09 -17.68
N ASP A 55 -14.89 20.81 -18.75
CA ASP A 55 -14.94 20.23 -20.09
C ASP A 55 -13.53 19.81 -20.54
N SER A 56 -12.50 20.58 -20.19
CA SER A 56 -11.10 20.25 -20.49
C SER A 56 -10.54 19.06 -19.70
N ALA A 57 -11.13 18.74 -18.55
CA ALA A 57 -10.70 17.64 -17.69
C ALA A 57 -11.36 16.28 -18.04
N ARG A 58 -12.30 16.25 -18.99
CA ARG A 58 -12.93 14.99 -19.43
C ARG A 58 -11.94 14.19 -20.30
N PRO A 59 -11.79 12.88 -20.05
CA PRO A 59 -11.00 12.02 -20.94
C PRO A 59 -11.68 11.86 -22.31
N ASP A 60 -10.85 11.72 -23.36
CA ASP A 60 -11.26 11.48 -24.76
C ASP A 60 -11.96 10.12 -24.98
#